data_AF-A0A5B9W2Y8-F1
#
_entry.id   AF-A0A5B9W2Y8-F1
#
_cell.length_a   1.000
_cell.length_b   1.000
_cell.length_c   1.000
_cell.angle_alpha   90.00
_cell.angle_beta   90.00
_cell.angle_gamma   90.00
#
_symmetry.space_group_name_H-M   'P 1'
#
loop_
_entity.id
_entity.type
_entity.pdbx_description
1 polymer ?
#
loop_
_entity_poly.entity_id
_entity_poly.type
_entity_poly.pdbx_seq_one_letter_code
_entity_poly.pdbx_strand_id
1 'polypeptide(L)'
;MTTPRPDADLDGWLKAGLGEAPKPDFEAWRARHAGDLAALAAPADARPRRSRRALSFASRALAASLILAAGLYASWPGGDLGPKAMAGTIPGIDDPRAITWTTVFYNRATSLDGRRTWIQQERRLNAYRHPGQYRETFLDEAGKPYRVDITDAGAGRTLALDLKAKTAVLKMPVSHPDARGPFAWVGEALRDRIVARTLRVKSVSLVGRKELDGVQANVLRALIDRGDDLGYARHDFLFDAASKRLVGIWIPNENGFNLEDAPDRDKPAEEKISMWMPLGYWQREIVVDAKVKDDDFSLTPPAGFAFKAIAKPTITEAEMVAFLGAAARFNGDTFPDSPYAAFDQAKFNAASMKPDESRTPAERELIKLHDAFLAREVYRSPVLQFVEDHAEPRSFRYVGAGAKVGQADRIVAWFSPRGTTRHRALFGDLSVRDVEKSDLPMELDATATP
;
A
#
# COMPACT_ATOMS: atom_id res chain seq x y z
N MET A 1 37.18 -7.88 8.47
CA MET A 1 37.04 -8.47 7.13
C MET A 1 35.60 -8.25 6.68
N THR A 2 35.38 -7.25 5.84
CA THR A 2 34.06 -6.93 5.25
C THR A 2 33.73 -7.98 4.19
N THR A 3 32.73 -8.81 4.46
CA THR A 3 32.13 -9.67 3.44
C THR A 3 31.55 -8.79 2.32
N PRO A 4 31.87 -9.04 1.04
CA PRO A 4 31.32 -8.26 -0.06
C PRO A 4 29.80 -8.40 -0.10
N ARG A 5 29.10 -7.30 -0.42
CA ARG A 5 27.64 -7.28 -0.54
C ARG A 5 27.19 -8.26 -1.64
N PRO A 6 26.09 -9.01 -1.46
CA PRO A 6 25.57 -9.98 -2.43
C PRO A 6 25.11 -9.38 -3.78
N ASP A 7 25.03 -8.06 -3.90
CA ASP A 7 24.41 -7.40 -5.06
C ASP A 7 25.37 -7.20 -6.26
N ALA A 8 26.65 -7.60 -6.14
CA ALA A 8 27.67 -7.27 -7.14
C ALA A 8 27.59 -8.08 -8.44
N ASP A 9 26.76 -9.13 -8.52
CA ASP A 9 26.68 -10.02 -9.70
C ASP A 9 25.24 -10.41 -10.10
N LEU A 10 24.27 -9.52 -9.85
CA LEU A 10 22.87 -9.76 -10.24
C LEU A 10 22.73 -9.93 -11.76
N ASP A 11 23.49 -9.17 -12.55
CA ASP A 11 23.49 -9.25 -14.01
C ASP A 11 24.10 -10.56 -14.54
N GLY A 12 25.10 -11.12 -13.85
CA GLY A 12 25.65 -12.44 -14.17
C GLY A 12 24.63 -13.55 -13.92
N TRP A 13 23.91 -13.47 -12.79
CA TRP A 13 22.86 -14.43 -12.43
C TRP A 13 21.69 -14.42 -13.43
N LEU A 14 21.26 -13.24 -13.87
CA LEU A 14 20.19 -13.08 -14.87
C LEU A 14 20.59 -13.66 -16.24
N LYS A 15 21.84 -13.45 -16.68
CA LYS A 15 22.34 -14.03 -17.95
C LYS A 15 22.43 -15.55 -17.91
N ALA A 16 22.82 -16.12 -16.76
CA ALA A 16 22.91 -17.57 -16.59
C ALA A 16 21.54 -18.26 -16.63
N GLY A 17 20.50 -17.63 -16.06
CA GLY A 17 19.15 -18.21 -16.00
C GLY A 17 18.31 -18.04 -17.26
N LEU A 18 18.51 -16.96 -18.02
CA LEU A 18 17.67 -16.61 -19.18
C LEU A 18 18.31 -16.95 -20.53
N GLY A 19 19.58 -17.34 -20.54
CA GLY A 19 20.36 -17.56 -21.77
C GLY A 19 20.73 -16.26 -22.49
N GLU A 20 21.53 -16.37 -23.56
CA GLU A 20 21.78 -15.23 -24.44
C GLU A 20 20.50 -14.87 -25.19
N ALA A 21 20.11 -13.60 -25.14
CA ALA A 21 18.99 -13.11 -25.94
C ALA A 21 19.27 -13.41 -27.43
N PRO A 22 18.35 -14.06 -28.16
CA PRO A 22 18.57 -14.38 -29.57
C PRO A 22 18.81 -13.08 -30.34
N LYS A 23 19.84 -13.07 -31.19
CA LYS A 23 20.09 -11.92 -32.08
C LYS A 23 18.84 -11.70 -32.94
N PRO A 24 18.23 -10.50 -32.90
CA PRO A 24 17.02 -10.27 -33.67
C PRO A 24 17.32 -10.33 -35.17
N ASP A 25 16.66 -11.25 -35.87
CA ASP A 25 16.72 -11.38 -37.33
C ASP A 25 15.71 -10.43 -37.99
N PHE A 26 16.11 -9.16 -38.03
CA PHE A 26 15.30 -8.09 -38.59
C PHE A 26 15.06 -8.25 -40.09
N GLU A 27 15.95 -8.91 -40.82
CA GLU A 27 15.78 -9.14 -42.26
C GLU A 27 14.73 -10.22 -42.51
N ALA A 28 14.77 -11.34 -41.78
CA ALA A 28 13.70 -12.34 -41.89
C ALA A 28 12.36 -11.81 -41.40
N TRP A 29 12.33 -10.95 -40.37
CA TRP A 29 11.11 -10.29 -39.93
C TRP A 29 10.56 -9.32 -41.00
N ARG A 30 11.41 -8.48 -41.59
CA ARG A 30 11.01 -7.58 -42.70
C ARG A 30 10.50 -8.37 -43.89
N ALA A 31 11.14 -9.48 -44.24
CA ALA A 31 10.70 -10.35 -45.32
C ALA A 31 9.32 -10.95 -45.06
N ARG A 32 9.05 -11.40 -43.82
CA ARG A 32 7.72 -11.94 -43.42
C ARG A 32 6.62 -10.88 -43.40
N HIS A 33 6.94 -9.59 -43.27
CA HIS A 33 5.96 -8.52 -43.10
C HIS A 33 6.05 -7.46 -44.22
N ALA A 34 6.65 -7.84 -45.36
CA ALA A 34 6.86 -6.93 -46.49
C ALA A 34 5.54 -6.35 -47.04
N GLY A 35 4.44 -7.11 -46.99
CA GLY A 35 3.11 -6.65 -47.40
C GLY A 35 2.53 -5.57 -46.49
N ASP A 36 2.67 -5.71 -45.17
CA ASP A 36 2.22 -4.72 -44.20
C ASP A 36 3.07 -3.43 -44.28
N LEU A 37 4.37 -3.59 -44.53
CA LEU A 37 5.28 -2.46 -44.76
C LEU A 37 4.98 -1.73 -46.07
N ALA A 38 4.58 -2.44 -47.12
CA ALA A 38 4.15 -1.83 -48.38
C ALA A 38 2.84 -1.05 -48.22
N ALA A 39 1.91 -1.51 -47.37
CA ALA A 39 0.67 -0.78 -47.06
C ALA A 39 0.91 0.52 -46.25
N LEU A 40 2.05 0.64 -45.59
CA LEU A 40 2.48 1.84 -44.86
C LEU A 40 3.22 2.86 -45.74
N ALA A 41 3.69 2.46 -46.92
CA ALA A 41 4.25 3.38 -47.89
C ALA A 41 3.12 4.22 -48.50
N ALA A 42 3.04 5.48 -48.10
CA ALA A 42 2.02 6.40 -48.61
C ALA A 42 2.14 6.54 -50.15
N PRO A 43 1.02 6.54 -50.90
CA PRO A 43 1.08 6.76 -52.34
C PRO A 43 1.59 8.17 -52.61
N ALA A 44 2.68 8.26 -53.37
CA ALA A 44 3.19 9.50 -53.91
C ALA A 44 2.31 9.90 -55.09
N ASP A 45 1.22 10.64 -54.85
CA ASP A 45 0.82 11.72 -55.75
C ASP A 45 -0.32 12.62 -55.22
N ALA A 46 -0.24 13.87 -55.68
CA ALA A 46 -0.81 15.07 -55.10
C ALA A 46 -2.31 15.30 -55.36
N ARG A 47 -2.96 16.00 -54.43
CA ARG A 47 -3.78 17.22 -54.71
C ARG A 47 -4.19 17.92 -53.40
N PRO A 48 -4.30 19.26 -53.37
CA PRO A 48 -4.60 20.00 -52.15
C PRO A 48 -6.11 20.09 -51.93
N ARG A 49 -6.61 19.60 -50.78
CA ARG A 49 -7.98 19.88 -50.31
C ARG A 49 -7.99 20.42 -48.88
N ARG A 50 -8.72 21.51 -48.72
CA ARG A 50 -8.86 22.40 -47.56
C ARG A 50 -9.43 21.70 -46.31
N SER A 51 -8.83 22.06 -45.18
CA SER A 51 -9.31 22.15 -43.79
C SER A 51 -10.38 21.15 -43.27
N ARG A 52 -9.90 20.06 -42.67
CA ARG A 52 -10.45 19.46 -41.43
C ARG A 52 -9.29 19.02 -40.53
N ARG A 53 -8.51 19.99 -40.03
CA ARG A 53 -7.45 19.79 -39.03
C ARG A 53 -8.02 20.02 -37.64
N ALA A 54 -8.49 18.96 -36.98
CA ALA A 54 -8.59 18.92 -35.52
C ALA A 54 -8.70 17.48 -34.99
N LEU A 55 -9.35 16.54 -35.70
CA LEU A 55 -9.57 15.19 -35.15
C LEU A 55 -8.55 14.11 -35.54
N SER A 56 -7.67 14.33 -36.52
CA SER A 56 -6.74 13.27 -36.99
C SER A 56 -5.33 13.35 -36.42
N PHE A 57 -5.00 14.37 -35.62
CA PHE A 57 -3.68 14.49 -34.98
C PHE A 57 -3.58 13.67 -33.68
N ALA A 58 -4.70 13.41 -32.99
CA ALA A 58 -4.70 12.64 -31.75
C ALA A 58 -4.40 11.14 -31.98
N SER A 59 -4.91 10.53 -33.05
CA SER A 59 -4.74 9.07 -33.28
C SER A 59 -3.39 8.69 -33.90
N ARG A 60 -2.80 9.55 -34.74
CA ARG A 60 -1.49 9.30 -35.36
C ARG A 60 -0.31 9.63 -34.44
N ALA A 61 -0.48 10.57 -33.52
CA ALA A 61 0.53 10.87 -32.51
C ALA A 61 0.69 9.73 -31.48
N LEU A 62 -0.39 9.04 -31.11
CA LEU A 62 -0.37 7.87 -30.20
C LEU A 62 0.32 6.65 -30.83
N ALA A 63 0.10 6.38 -32.12
CA ALA A 63 0.74 5.25 -32.80
C ALA A 63 2.24 5.48 -33.08
N ALA A 64 2.65 6.70 -33.45
CA ALA A 64 4.05 7.02 -33.74
C ALA A 64 4.93 7.10 -32.48
N SER A 65 4.37 7.52 -31.33
CA SER A 65 5.10 7.52 -30.06
C SER A 65 5.29 6.11 -29.48
N LEU A 66 4.39 5.15 -29.76
CA LEU A 66 4.56 3.75 -29.39
C LEU A 66 5.65 3.03 -30.21
N ILE A 67 5.81 3.36 -31.50
CA ILE A 67 6.81 2.74 -32.37
C ILE A 67 8.22 3.31 -32.11
N LEU A 68 8.33 4.62 -31.84
CA LEU A 68 9.61 5.23 -31.42
C LEU A 68 10.02 4.80 -30.01
N ALA A 69 9.07 4.55 -29.11
CA ALA A 69 9.36 3.91 -27.83
C ALA A 69 9.83 2.45 -28.01
N ALA A 70 9.24 1.65 -28.90
CA ALA A 70 9.70 0.28 -29.10
C ALA A 70 11.11 0.19 -29.71
N GLY A 71 11.47 1.09 -30.63
CA GLY A 71 12.78 1.08 -31.32
C GLY A 71 13.95 1.63 -30.49
N LEU A 72 13.73 2.62 -29.62
CA LEU A 72 14.78 3.20 -28.75
C LEU A 72 15.02 2.38 -27.48
N TYR A 73 14.12 1.45 -27.12
CA TYR A 73 14.23 0.63 -25.91
C TYR A 73 15.16 -0.58 -26.02
N ALA A 74 15.46 -1.04 -27.24
CA ALA A 74 16.31 -2.21 -27.45
C ALA A 74 17.82 -1.93 -27.29
N SER A 75 18.23 -0.68 -27.09
CA SER A 75 19.63 -0.25 -27.11
C SER A 75 20.11 0.51 -25.87
N TRP A 76 19.30 0.65 -24.81
CA TRP A 76 19.72 1.35 -23.59
C TRP A 76 20.21 0.36 -22.51
N PRO A 77 21.52 0.28 -22.22
CA PRO A 77 22.02 -0.48 -21.09
C PRO A 77 21.74 0.33 -19.83
N GLY A 78 20.63 0.05 -19.14
CA GLY A 78 20.22 0.77 -17.93
C GLY A 78 18.71 0.78 -17.61
N GLY A 79 17.84 0.40 -18.55
CA GLY A 79 16.49 -0.16 -18.32
C GLY A 79 15.43 0.57 -17.47
N ASP A 80 15.70 1.74 -16.88
CA ASP A 80 14.70 2.45 -16.07
C ASP A 80 13.67 3.17 -16.95
N LEU A 81 12.39 2.88 -16.72
CA LEU A 81 11.28 3.53 -17.41
C LEU A 81 11.12 4.94 -16.82
N GLY A 82 11.23 5.97 -17.65
CA GLY A 82 10.89 7.33 -17.21
C GLY A 82 9.41 7.42 -16.77
N PRO A 83 9.03 8.31 -15.82
CA PRO A 83 7.64 8.44 -15.34
C PRO A 83 6.61 8.65 -16.46
N LYS A 84 7.02 9.35 -17.53
CA LYS A 84 6.19 9.62 -18.72
C LYS A 84 5.93 8.40 -19.60
N ALA A 85 6.69 7.31 -19.44
CA ALA A 85 6.46 6.06 -20.18
C ALA A 85 5.11 5.42 -19.83
N MET A 86 4.53 5.77 -18.69
CA MET A 86 3.27 5.24 -18.18
C MET A 86 2.17 6.32 -18.06
N ALA A 87 2.29 7.44 -18.78
CA ALA A 87 1.45 8.64 -18.59
C ALA A 87 -0.06 8.48 -18.90
N GLY A 88 -0.54 7.27 -19.22
CA GLY A 88 -1.95 6.97 -19.41
C GLY A 88 -2.62 6.38 -18.18
N THR A 89 -3.95 6.29 -18.22
CA THR A 89 -4.71 5.42 -17.31
C THR A 89 -4.29 3.97 -17.55
N ILE A 90 -4.01 3.20 -16.50
CA ILE A 90 -3.84 1.75 -16.68
C ILE A 90 -5.26 1.15 -16.77
N PRO A 91 -5.63 0.53 -17.90
CA PRO A 91 -7.00 0.14 -18.16
C PRO A 91 -7.58 -0.73 -17.05
N GLY A 92 -8.67 -0.25 -16.44
CA GLY A 92 -9.41 -1.01 -15.43
C GLY A 92 -8.92 -0.90 -13.98
N ILE A 93 -7.90 -0.07 -13.70
CA ILE A 93 -7.33 0.07 -12.35
C ILE A 93 -7.60 1.43 -11.71
N ASP A 94 -7.60 2.50 -12.49
CA ASP A 94 -7.70 3.87 -11.93
C ASP A 94 -9.14 4.28 -11.55
N ASP A 95 -10.14 3.67 -12.16
CA ASP A 95 -11.56 3.92 -11.88
C ASP A 95 -12.41 2.64 -12.06
N PRO A 96 -12.17 1.59 -11.26
CA PRO A 96 -12.89 0.34 -11.40
C PRO A 96 -14.27 0.44 -10.76
N ARG A 97 -15.32 -0.01 -11.45
CA ARG A 97 -16.65 -0.15 -10.82
C ARG A 97 -16.73 -1.35 -9.89
N ALA A 98 -16.14 -2.46 -10.33
CA ALA A 98 -16.06 -3.71 -9.58
C ALA A 98 -14.84 -4.51 -10.02
N ILE A 99 -14.19 -5.20 -9.09
CA ILE A 99 -13.05 -6.09 -9.36
C ILE A 99 -13.20 -7.35 -8.52
N THR A 100 -12.86 -8.50 -9.08
CA THR A 100 -12.56 -9.71 -8.30
C THR A 100 -11.13 -10.16 -8.54
N TRP A 101 -10.49 -10.72 -7.52
CA TRP A 101 -9.16 -11.31 -7.64
C TRP A 101 -8.92 -12.37 -6.56
N THR A 102 -7.96 -13.25 -6.80
CA THR A 102 -7.49 -14.23 -5.82
C THR A 102 -6.18 -13.74 -5.22
N THR A 103 -6.06 -13.77 -3.89
CA THR A 103 -4.79 -13.59 -3.19
C THR A 103 -4.31 -14.94 -2.67
N VAL A 104 -3.06 -15.29 -2.91
CA VAL A 104 -2.40 -16.46 -2.29
C VAL A 104 -1.23 -15.96 -1.46
N PHE A 105 -1.35 -16.06 -0.15
CA PHE A 105 -0.26 -15.78 0.77
C PHE A 105 0.61 -17.01 0.92
N TYR A 106 1.93 -16.81 0.92
CA TYR A 106 2.91 -17.83 1.19
C TYR A 106 3.58 -17.51 2.51
N ASN A 107 3.48 -18.44 3.45
CA ASN A 107 4.06 -18.28 4.77
C ASN A 107 5.00 -19.44 5.05
N ARG A 108 6.18 -19.13 5.61
CA ARG A 108 7.08 -20.13 6.17
C ARG A 108 6.58 -20.48 7.57
N ALA A 109 6.16 -21.72 7.73
CA ALA A 109 5.90 -22.31 9.03
C ALA A 109 7.16 -23.05 9.51
N THR A 110 7.41 -22.99 10.81
CA THR A 110 8.50 -23.73 11.46
C THR A 110 7.91 -24.73 12.44
N SER A 111 8.42 -25.97 12.43
CA SER A 111 8.03 -27.04 13.35
C SER A 111 8.23 -26.63 14.81
N LEU A 112 7.54 -27.29 15.73
CA LEU A 112 7.62 -26.97 17.16
C LEU A 112 9.05 -27.05 17.73
N ASP A 113 9.87 -27.97 17.20
CA ASP A 113 11.28 -28.16 17.58
C ASP A 113 12.26 -27.21 16.87
N GLY A 114 11.76 -26.35 15.98
CA GLY A 114 12.59 -25.40 15.22
C GLY A 114 13.40 -26.00 14.08
N ARG A 115 13.31 -27.31 13.81
CA ARG A 115 14.22 -28.03 12.90
C ARG A 115 13.76 -28.12 11.46
N ARG A 116 12.45 -28.04 11.22
CA ARG A 116 11.83 -28.20 9.90
C ARG A 116 11.03 -26.96 9.56
N THR A 117 11.03 -26.62 8.29
CA THR A 117 10.19 -25.56 7.75
C THR A 117 9.44 -26.08 6.53
N TRP A 118 8.28 -25.51 6.27
CA TRP A 118 7.52 -25.72 5.03
C TRP A 118 6.79 -24.43 4.65
N ILE A 119 6.40 -24.33 3.38
CA ILE A 119 5.58 -23.22 2.91
C ILE A 119 4.11 -23.60 3.02
N GLN A 120 3.37 -22.87 3.83
CA GLN A 120 1.91 -22.96 3.89
C GLN A 120 1.28 -21.88 3.03
N GLN A 121 0.28 -22.28 2.22
CA GLN A 121 -0.48 -21.37 1.39
C GLN A 121 -1.80 -21.02 2.05
N GLU A 122 -2.16 -19.74 2.03
CA GLU A 122 -3.49 -19.28 2.41
C GLU A 122 -4.13 -18.60 1.21
N ARG A 123 -5.21 -19.17 0.69
CA ARG A 123 -5.95 -18.62 -0.44
C ARG A 123 -7.12 -17.78 0.05
N ARG A 124 -7.25 -16.57 -0.50
CA ARG A 124 -8.39 -15.67 -0.30
C ARG A 124 -9.02 -15.30 -1.63
N LEU A 125 -10.35 -15.25 -1.64
CA LEU A 125 -11.12 -14.68 -2.74
C LEU A 125 -11.51 -13.27 -2.35
N ASN A 126 -11.26 -12.31 -3.23
CA ASN A 126 -11.49 -10.91 -2.94
C ASN A 126 -12.44 -10.33 -3.98
N ALA A 127 -13.29 -9.42 -3.52
CA ALA A 127 -14.12 -8.59 -4.37
C ALA A 127 -14.07 -7.14 -3.89
N TYR A 128 -14.20 -6.24 -4.84
CA TYR A 128 -14.31 -4.80 -4.63
C TYR A 128 -15.49 -4.27 -5.41
N ARG A 129 -16.18 -3.30 -4.83
CA ARG A 129 -17.20 -2.47 -5.48
C ARG A 129 -16.97 -1.00 -5.11
N HIS A 130 -17.04 -0.15 -6.13
CA HIS A 130 -16.83 1.28 -5.92
C HIS A 130 -18.06 1.95 -5.29
N PRO A 131 -17.87 2.94 -4.40
CA PRO A 131 -16.60 3.34 -3.78
C PRO A 131 -16.30 2.54 -2.51
N GLY A 132 -15.06 2.08 -2.35
CA GLY A 132 -14.53 1.63 -1.06
C GLY A 132 -15.19 0.41 -0.40
N GLN A 133 -15.98 -0.40 -1.12
CA GLN A 133 -16.58 -1.60 -0.57
C GLN A 133 -15.72 -2.82 -0.93
N TYR A 134 -15.30 -3.57 0.09
CA TYR A 134 -14.40 -4.71 -0.02
C TYR A 134 -15.03 -5.94 0.61
N ARG A 135 -14.72 -7.09 0.04
CA ARG A 135 -15.09 -8.40 0.57
C ARG A 135 -13.91 -9.35 0.44
N GLU A 136 -13.44 -9.87 1.56
CA GLU A 136 -12.40 -10.90 1.62
C GLU A 136 -13.03 -12.21 2.11
N THR A 137 -12.85 -13.30 1.38
CA THR A 137 -13.30 -14.65 1.76
C THR A 137 -12.09 -15.53 1.98
N PHE A 138 -11.93 -15.99 3.21
CA PHE A 138 -10.84 -16.84 3.64
C PHE A 138 -11.23 -18.30 3.40
N LEU A 139 -10.36 -19.05 2.70
CA LEU A 139 -10.58 -20.45 2.37
C LEU A 139 -9.70 -21.35 3.24
N ASP A 140 -10.23 -22.49 3.66
CA ASP A 140 -9.44 -23.55 4.28
C ASP A 140 -8.64 -24.33 3.22
N GLU A 141 -7.88 -25.33 3.66
CA GLU A 141 -7.06 -26.18 2.78
C GLU A 141 -7.88 -26.96 1.75
N ALA A 142 -9.17 -27.22 2.03
CA ALA A 142 -10.10 -27.84 1.10
C ALA A 142 -10.75 -26.83 0.14
N GLY A 143 -10.38 -25.55 0.22
CA GLY A 143 -10.94 -24.47 -0.58
C GLY A 143 -12.33 -24.02 -0.12
N LYS A 144 -12.78 -24.43 1.07
CA LYS A 144 -14.09 -24.06 1.61
C LYS A 144 -13.99 -22.74 2.39
N PRO A 145 -14.95 -21.81 2.21
CA PRO A 145 -15.01 -20.60 3.02
C PRO A 145 -15.20 -20.91 4.50
N TYR A 146 -14.35 -20.34 5.37
CA TYR A 146 -14.52 -20.41 6.82
C TYR A 146 -14.71 -19.03 7.47
N ARG A 147 -14.25 -17.95 6.83
CA ARG A 147 -14.41 -16.57 7.29
C ARG A 147 -14.68 -15.63 6.12
N VAL A 148 -15.47 -14.59 6.37
CA VAL A 148 -15.69 -13.49 5.41
C VAL A 148 -15.56 -12.16 6.14
N ASP A 149 -14.73 -11.26 5.62
CA ASP A 149 -14.65 -9.88 6.10
C ASP A 149 -15.23 -8.95 5.02
N ILE A 150 -16.23 -8.15 5.37
CA ILE A 150 -16.85 -7.15 4.50
C ILE A 150 -16.52 -5.77 5.05
N THR A 151 -15.81 -4.95 4.28
CA THR A 151 -15.36 -3.62 4.72
C THR A 151 -15.97 -2.54 3.85
N ASP A 152 -16.54 -1.52 4.48
CA ASP A 152 -16.95 -0.28 3.82
C ASP A 152 -16.04 0.85 4.32
N ALA A 153 -15.15 1.31 3.43
CA ALA A 153 -14.18 2.36 3.73
C ALA A 153 -14.85 3.71 4.04
N GLY A 154 -15.99 4.00 3.41
CA GLY A 154 -16.74 5.24 3.63
C GLY A 154 -17.44 5.24 4.98
N ALA A 155 -17.99 4.09 5.38
CA ALA A 155 -18.54 3.91 6.73
C ALA A 155 -17.47 3.75 7.81
N GLY A 156 -16.24 3.38 7.43
CA GLY A 156 -15.15 3.06 8.35
C GLY A 156 -15.48 1.83 9.20
N ARG A 157 -16.13 0.81 8.62
CA ARG A 157 -16.58 -0.39 9.35
C ARG A 157 -16.25 -1.67 8.60
N THR A 158 -16.00 -2.73 9.35
CA THR A 158 -15.88 -4.10 8.85
C THR A 158 -16.84 -5.02 9.58
N LEU A 159 -17.62 -5.81 8.84
CA LEU A 159 -18.35 -6.95 9.35
C LEU A 159 -17.50 -8.21 9.13
N ALA A 160 -16.99 -8.79 10.23
CA ALA A 160 -16.28 -10.06 10.22
C ALA A 160 -17.25 -11.20 10.55
N LEU A 161 -17.33 -12.19 9.66
CA LEU A 161 -18.21 -13.35 9.76
C LEU A 161 -17.38 -14.61 10.00
N ASP A 162 -17.59 -15.29 11.12
CA ASP A 162 -17.13 -16.65 11.33
C ASP A 162 -18.23 -17.61 10.84
N LEU A 163 -17.98 -18.26 9.70
CA LEU A 163 -18.99 -19.11 9.06
C LEU A 163 -19.21 -20.44 9.80
N LYS A 164 -18.22 -20.89 10.57
CA LYS A 164 -18.27 -22.13 11.35
C LYS A 164 -18.98 -21.91 12.68
N ALA A 165 -18.60 -20.88 13.42
CA ALA A 165 -19.22 -20.52 14.69
C ALA A 165 -20.55 -19.78 14.53
N LYS A 166 -20.88 -19.33 13.31
CA LYS A 166 -22.06 -18.50 13.00
C LYS A 166 -22.10 -17.24 13.86
N THR A 167 -20.96 -16.56 13.97
CA THR A 167 -20.85 -15.27 14.68
C THR A 167 -20.52 -14.15 13.71
N ALA A 168 -21.04 -12.97 14.00
CA ALA A 168 -20.86 -11.78 13.20
C ALA A 168 -20.42 -10.62 14.10
N VAL A 169 -19.28 -10.01 13.80
CA VAL A 169 -18.73 -8.89 14.58
C VAL A 169 -18.58 -7.68 13.69
N LEU A 170 -19.32 -6.61 14.00
CA LEU A 170 -19.15 -5.31 13.33
C LEU A 170 -18.15 -4.47 14.11
N LYS A 171 -16.99 -4.17 13.53
CA LYS A 171 -15.86 -3.47 14.17
C LYS A 171 -15.21 -2.45 13.23
N MET A 172 -14.14 -1.80 13.68
CA MET A 172 -13.29 -0.99 12.81
C MET A 172 -12.48 -1.87 11.86
N PRO A 173 -12.20 -1.40 10.63
CA PRO A 173 -11.29 -2.10 9.74
C PRO A 173 -9.86 -2.08 10.31
N VAL A 174 -9.15 -3.20 10.19
CA VAL A 174 -7.75 -3.32 10.66
C VAL A 174 -6.81 -2.52 9.75
N SER A 175 -7.15 -2.37 8.48
CA SER A 175 -6.46 -1.56 7.48
C SER A 175 -7.36 -0.41 7.00
N HIS A 176 -6.78 0.61 6.38
CA HIS A 176 -7.55 1.67 5.72
C HIS A 176 -7.54 1.40 4.22
N PRO A 177 -8.47 0.57 3.70
CA PRO A 177 -8.49 0.28 2.28
C PRO A 177 -8.78 1.55 1.48
N ASP A 178 -8.16 1.65 0.31
CA ASP A 178 -8.25 2.84 -0.54
C ASP A 178 -9.62 2.94 -1.21
N ALA A 179 -10.40 3.97 -0.94
CA ALA A 179 -11.73 4.12 -1.54
C ALA A 179 -11.73 4.06 -3.09
N ARG A 180 -10.60 4.41 -3.74
CA ARG A 180 -10.41 4.36 -5.20
C ARG A 180 -10.33 2.94 -5.76
N GLY A 181 -9.95 1.94 -4.95
CA GLY A 181 -9.88 0.54 -5.35
C GLY A 181 -8.63 -0.21 -4.87
N PRO A 182 -8.63 -1.56 -4.92
CA PRO A 182 -7.57 -2.42 -4.39
C PRO A 182 -6.20 -2.24 -5.05
N PHE A 183 -6.19 -1.69 -6.26
CA PHE A 183 -4.99 -1.54 -7.09
C PHE A 183 -4.68 -0.09 -7.45
N ALA A 184 -5.36 0.90 -6.84
CA ALA A 184 -5.11 2.31 -7.12
C ALA A 184 -3.63 2.69 -6.92
N TRP A 185 -2.98 2.08 -5.92
CA TRP A 185 -1.56 2.24 -5.62
C TRP A 185 -0.62 1.75 -6.73
N VAL A 186 -1.06 0.88 -7.65
CA VAL A 186 -0.27 0.46 -8.82
C VAL A 186 -0.05 1.65 -9.76
N GLY A 187 -1.09 2.46 -9.98
CA GLY A 187 -1.01 3.69 -10.74
C GLY A 187 -0.03 4.69 -10.10
N GLU A 188 -0.11 4.85 -8.78
CA GLU A 188 0.81 5.71 -8.03
C GLU A 188 2.26 5.23 -8.19
N ALA A 189 2.50 3.92 -8.04
CA ALA A 189 3.84 3.34 -8.13
C ALA A 189 4.47 3.58 -9.52
N LEU A 190 3.68 3.30 -10.57
CA LEU A 190 4.15 3.28 -11.94
C LEU A 190 4.20 4.67 -12.60
N ARG A 191 3.37 5.61 -12.18
CA ARG A 191 3.31 6.98 -12.74
C ARG A 191 3.91 8.02 -11.82
N ASP A 192 3.41 8.07 -10.60
CA ASP A 192 3.71 9.15 -9.64
C ASP A 192 5.01 8.89 -8.87
N ARG A 193 5.55 7.67 -9.00
CA ARG A 193 6.75 7.19 -8.31
C ARG A 193 6.60 7.31 -6.79
N ILE A 194 5.38 7.13 -6.30
CA ILE A 194 5.01 7.16 -4.88
C ILE A 194 4.02 6.01 -4.61
N VAL A 195 4.04 5.42 -3.43
CA VAL A 195 3.06 4.42 -2.99
C VAL A 195 2.54 4.80 -1.61
N ALA A 196 1.22 4.68 -1.42
CA ALA A 196 0.56 5.04 -0.17
C ALA A 196 0.87 6.47 0.29
N ARG A 197 1.10 7.38 -0.67
CA ARG A 197 1.44 8.80 -0.50
C ARG A 197 2.77 9.09 0.23
N THR A 198 3.50 8.08 0.70
CA THR A 198 4.68 8.28 1.55
C THR A 198 5.91 7.54 1.06
N LEU A 199 5.75 6.37 0.42
CA LEU A 199 6.88 5.55 0.00
C LEU A 199 7.33 5.94 -1.40
N ARG A 200 8.61 6.25 -1.59
CA ARG A 200 9.16 6.63 -2.90
C ARG A 200 9.46 5.39 -3.73
N VAL A 201 9.10 5.40 -5.01
CA VAL A 201 9.56 4.38 -5.96
C VAL A 201 10.92 4.80 -6.50
N LYS A 202 11.95 4.00 -6.22
CA LYS A 202 13.33 4.23 -6.67
C LYS A 202 13.49 4.02 -8.17
N SER A 203 12.94 2.93 -8.68
CA SER A 203 13.03 2.59 -10.10
C SER A 203 11.86 1.74 -10.54
N VAL A 204 11.56 1.78 -11.84
CA VAL A 204 10.62 0.86 -12.49
C VAL A 204 11.23 0.35 -13.79
N SER A 205 11.38 -0.97 -13.92
CA SER A 205 11.99 -1.59 -15.09
C SER A 205 11.11 -2.66 -15.71
N LEU A 206 11.20 -2.81 -17.03
CA LEU A 206 10.65 -3.97 -17.74
C LEU A 206 11.66 -5.11 -17.61
N VAL A 207 11.33 -6.15 -16.85
CA VAL A 207 12.28 -7.24 -16.55
C VAL A 207 12.16 -8.43 -17.51
N GLY A 208 11.05 -8.53 -18.26
CA GLY A 208 10.88 -9.58 -19.26
C GLY A 208 9.41 -9.94 -19.49
N ARG A 209 9.20 -11.17 -19.93
CA ARG A 209 7.87 -11.76 -20.12
C ARG A 209 7.75 -13.04 -19.30
N LYS A 210 6.55 -13.32 -18.80
CA LYS A 210 6.21 -14.53 -18.06
C LYS A 210 4.82 -14.99 -18.46
N GLU A 211 4.65 -16.30 -18.61
CA GLU A 211 3.32 -16.89 -18.74
C GLU A 211 2.67 -17.00 -17.35
N LEU A 212 1.44 -16.50 -17.21
CA LEU A 212 0.63 -16.62 -16.01
C LEU A 212 -0.79 -17.04 -16.43
N ASP A 213 -1.24 -18.20 -15.96
CA ASP A 213 -2.59 -18.72 -16.23
C ASP A 213 -2.94 -18.76 -17.74
N GLY A 214 -1.97 -19.14 -18.58
CA GLY A 214 -2.10 -19.20 -20.04
C GLY A 214 -2.00 -17.84 -20.76
N VAL A 215 -1.75 -16.76 -20.03
CA VAL A 215 -1.57 -15.41 -20.56
C VAL A 215 -0.09 -15.04 -20.61
N GLN A 216 0.39 -14.58 -21.76
CA GLN A 216 1.73 -14.01 -21.88
C GLN A 216 1.74 -12.58 -21.34
N ALA A 217 2.40 -12.35 -20.20
CA ALA A 217 2.44 -11.05 -19.54
C ALA A 217 3.83 -10.40 -19.62
N ASN A 218 3.88 -9.08 -19.81
CA ASN A 218 5.08 -8.28 -19.57
C ASN A 218 5.20 -8.04 -18.06
N VAL A 219 6.41 -8.20 -17.53
CA VAL A 219 6.67 -8.02 -16.09
C VAL A 219 7.35 -6.66 -15.88
N LEU A 220 6.66 -5.77 -15.18
CA LEU A 220 7.22 -4.50 -14.71
C LEU A 220 7.60 -4.64 -13.24
N ARG A 221 8.85 -4.36 -12.90
CA ARG A 221 9.33 -4.37 -11.51
C ARG A 221 9.44 -2.97 -10.99
N ALA A 222 8.81 -2.68 -9.85
CA ALA A 222 9.09 -1.49 -9.05
C ALA A 222 9.95 -1.85 -7.85
N LEU A 223 10.96 -1.02 -7.57
CA LEU A 223 11.70 -1.02 -6.31
C LEU A 223 11.21 0.15 -5.46
N ILE A 224 10.51 -0.15 -4.38
CA ILE A 224 9.89 0.83 -3.49
C ILE A 224 10.80 1.01 -2.27
N ASP A 225 11.19 2.24 -1.99
CA ASP A 225 11.97 2.60 -0.82
C ASP A 225 11.11 2.48 0.45
N ARG A 226 11.48 1.58 1.35
CA ARG A 226 10.80 1.40 2.65
C ARG A 226 11.39 2.29 3.76
N GLY A 227 12.31 3.19 3.41
CA GLY A 227 13.07 4.00 4.36
C GLY A 227 14.42 3.39 4.72
N ASP A 228 15.22 4.15 5.46
CA ASP A 228 16.67 3.97 5.60
C ASP A 228 17.09 2.57 6.09
N ASP A 229 16.28 1.91 6.91
CA ASP A 229 16.66 0.63 7.56
C ASP A 229 16.04 -0.62 6.92
N LEU A 230 15.01 -0.48 6.09
CA LEU A 230 14.24 -1.61 5.56
C LEU A 230 14.60 -1.97 4.11
N GLY A 231 15.47 -1.19 3.48
CA GLY A 231 15.86 -1.35 2.09
C GLY A 231 14.68 -1.20 1.12
N TYR A 232 14.81 -1.80 -0.06
CA TYR A 232 13.77 -1.74 -1.08
C TYR A 232 12.79 -2.90 -0.94
N ALA A 233 11.50 -2.66 -1.20
CA ALA A 233 10.53 -3.70 -1.50
C ALA A 233 10.40 -3.85 -3.02
N ARG A 234 10.59 -5.08 -3.51
CA ARG A 234 10.34 -5.45 -4.90
C ARG A 234 8.86 -5.73 -5.10
N HIS A 235 8.25 -5.10 -6.10
CA HIS A 235 6.88 -5.39 -6.54
C HIS A 235 6.92 -5.70 -8.03
N ASP A 236 6.49 -6.90 -8.43
CA ASP A 236 6.41 -7.30 -9.83
C ASP A 236 4.94 -7.22 -10.28
N PHE A 237 4.67 -6.34 -11.24
CA PHE A 237 3.36 -6.17 -11.88
C PHE A 237 3.35 -6.87 -13.23
N LEU A 238 2.36 -7.73 -13.46
CA LEU A 238 2.23 -8.51 -14.68
C LEU A 238 1.09 -7.94 -15.51
N PHE A 239 1.43 -7.45 -16.70
CA PHE A 239 0.48 -6.88 -17.66
C PHE A 239 0.36 -7.78 -18.88
N ASP A 240 -0.85 -8.23 -19.19
CA ASP A 240 -1.10 -9.02 -20.41
C ASP A 240 -0.50 -8.32 -21.63
N ALA A 241 0.29 -9.06 -22.41
CA ALA A 241 1.06 -8.49 -23.49
C ALA A 241 0.18 -7.95 -24.62
N ALA A 242 -1.02 -8.51 -24.81
CA ALA A 242 -1.96 -8.07 -25.83
C ALA A 242 -2.82 -6.89 -25.36
N SER A 243 -3.61 -7.08 -24.30
CA SER A 243 -4.61 -6.12 -23.80
C SER A 243 -4.04 -5.04 -22.88
N LYS A 244 -2.80 -5.21 -22.41
CA LYS A 244 -2.14 -4.31 -21.42
C LYS A 244 -2.88 -4.21 -20.08
N ARG A 245 -3.78 -5.14 -19.79
CA ARG A 245 -4.49 -5.22 -18.50
C ARG A 245 -3.58 -5.84 -17.45
N LEU A 246 -3.72 -5.37 -16.21
CA LEU A 246 -3.07 -6.00 -15.06
C LEU A 246 -3.68 -7.39 -14.84
N VAL A 247 -2.86 -8.44 -14.88
CA VAL A 247 -3.28 -9.84 -14.71
C VAL A 247 -2.73 -10.48 -13.44
N GLY A 248 -1.67 -9.90 -12.88
CA GLY A 248 -1.16 -10.35 -11.59
C GLY A 248 -0.19 -9.38 -10.94
N ILE A 249 0.03 -9.57 -9.65
CA ILE A 249 1.01 -8.86 -8.83
C ILE A 249 1.72 -9.89 -7.95
N TRP A 250 3.05 -9.86 -7.94
CA TRP A 250 3.88 -10.61 -6.99
C TRP A 250 4.61 -9.65 -6.07
N ILE A 251 4.45 -9.86 -4.76
CA ILE A 251 5.09 -9.06 -3.72
C ILE A 251 5.80 -10.02 -2.77
N PRO A 252 7.11 -10.27 -2.97
CA PRO A 252 7.92 -10.98 -2.00
C PRO A 252 8.27 -10.05 -0.82
N ASN A 253 8.35 -10.61 0.38
CA ASN A 253 8.81 -9.88 1.55
C ASN A 253 10.33 -9.66 1.56
N GLU A 254 11.07 -10.55 0.89
CA GLU A 254 12.51 -10.47 0.68
C GLU A 254 12.81 -10.39 -0.82
N ASN A 255 13.60 -9.40 -1.27
CA ASN A 255 13.81 -9.15 -2.71
C ASN A 255 14.40 -10.34 -3.48
N GLY A 256 15.20 -11.17 -2.80
CA GLY A 256 15.83 -12.37 -3.35
C GLY A 256 14.98 -13.63 -3.25
N PHE A 257 13.81 -13.58 -2.61
CA PHE A 257 12.97 -14.76 -2.46
C PHE A 257 12.34 -15.13 -3.81
N ASN A 258 12.70 -16.31 -4.33
CA ASN A 258 12.00 -16.99 -5.39
C ASN A 258 11.19 -18.14 -4.82
N LEU A 259 9.86 -18.05 -4.92
CA LEU A 259 8.97 -19.11 -4.49
C LEU A 259 9.21 -20.41 -5.24
N GLU A 260 9.59 -20.34 -6.52
CA GLU A 260 9.73 -21.53 -7.37
C GLU A 260 10.89 -22.42 -6.92
N ASP A 261 11.96 -21.81 -6.41
CA ASP A 261 13.20 -22.47 -6.00
C ASP A 261 13.30 -22.66 -4.47
N ALA A 262 12.25 -22.33 -3.72
CA ALA A 262 12.30 -22.35 -2.27
C ALA A 262 12.48 -23.80 -1.76
N PRO A 263 13.52 -24.09 -0.95
CA PRO A 263 13.87 -25.46 -0.55
C PRO A 263 12.83 -26.11 0.37
N ASP A 264 11.90 -25.34 0.89
CA ASP A 264 10.82 -25.77 1.77
C ASP A 264 9.43 -25.74 1.12
N ARG A 265 9.36 -25.51 -0.20
CA ARG A 265 8.11 -25.46 -0.96
C ARG A 265 7.32 -26.77 -0.92
N ASP A 266 7.99 -27.90 -1.13
CA ASP A 266 7.34 -29.21 -1.29
C ASP A 266 7.43 -30.09 -0.02
N LYS A 267 7.83 -29.48 1.11
CA LYS A 267 7.87 -30.19 2.39
C LYS A 267 6.45 -30.35 2.95
N PRO A 268 6.11 -31.51 3.53
CA PRO A 268 4.79 -31.74 4.09
C PRO A 268 4.53 -30.81 5.28
N ALA A 269 3.30 -30.33 5.39
CA ALA A 269 2.87 -29.53 6.53
C ALA A 269 2.80 -30.38 7.80
N GLU A 270 3.12 -29.77 8.95
CA GLU A 270 2.91 -30.36 10.27
C GLU A 270 1.77 -29.64 11.00
N GLU A 271 1.07 -30.37 11.88
CA GLU A 271 -0.06 -29.85 12.63
C GLU A 271 0.33 -28.75 13.63
N LYS A 272 1.55 -28.82 14.17
CA LYS A 272 2.03 -27.91 15.22
C LYS A 272 3.16 -27.03 14.71
N ILE A 273 2.96 -25.72 14.83
CA ILE A 273 3.92 -24.69 14.44
C ILE A 273 4.45 -23.96 15.67
N SER A 274 5.75 -23.63 15.68
CA SER A 274 6.35 -22.71 16.66
C SER A 274 6.31 -21.27 16.18
N MET A 275 6.46 -21.07 14.87
CA MET A 275 6.61 -19.75 14.26
C MET A 275 5.95 -19.71 12.88
N TRP A 276 5.47 -18.54 12.52
CA TRP A 276 4.85 -18.23 11.25
C TRP A 276 5.43 -16.93 10.70
N MET A 277 6.02 -16.98 9.51
CA MET A 277 6.66 -15.83 8.86
C MET A 277 6.11 -15.64 7.44
N PRO A 278 5.60 -14.45 7.08
CA PRO A 278 5.15 -14.21 5.71
C PRO A 278 6.35 -14.14 4.77
N LEU A 279 6.27 -14.84 3.63
CA LEU A 279 7.31 -14.84 2.58
C LEU A 279 6.95 -13.91 1.42
N GLY A 280 5.65 -13.72 1.17
CA GLY A 280 5.13 -12.90 0.09
C GLY A 280 3.73 -13.35 -0.30
N TYR A 281 3.16 -12.70 -1.32
CA TYR A 281 1.87 -13.08 -1.84
C TYR A 281 1.72 -12.79 -3.33
N TRP A 282 0.89 -13.61 -3.96
CA TRP A 282 0.39 -13.41 -5.32
C TRP A 282 -1.00 -12.81 -5.27
N GLN A 283 -1.25 -11.81 -6.10
CA GLN A 283 -2.59 -11.41 -6.52
C GLN A 283 -2.74 -11.80 -7.98
N ARG A 284 -3.74 -12.60 -8.32
CA ARG A 284 -3.94 -13.15 -9.67
C ARG A 284 -5.43 -13.34 -9.96
N GLU A 285 -5.75 -13.89 -11.13
CA GLU A 285 -7.15 -14.08 -11.55
C GLU A 285 -7.93 -12.74 -11.49
N ILE A 286 -7.26 -11.64 -11.85
CA ILE A 286 -7.81 -10.29 -11.73
C ILE A 286 -8.84 -10.08 -12.85
N VAL A 287 -10.09 -9.85 -12.46
CA VAL A 287 -11.20 -9.56 -13.36
C VAL A 287 -11.73 -8.16 -13.06
N VAL A 288 -11.48 -7.24 -13.98
CA VAL A 288 -12.05 -5.89 -13.97
C VAL A 288 -13.49 -5.95 -14.52
N ASP A 289 -14.35 -5.07 -13.99
CA ASP A 289 -15.78 -4.98 -14.33
C ASP A 289 -16.52 -6.28 -14.00
N ALA A 290 -16.10 -6.93 -12.91
CA ALA A 290 -16.69 -8.16 -12.44
C ALA A 290 -18.17 -7.95 -12.06
N LYS A 291 -19.01 -8.94 -12.38
CA LYS A 291 -20.42 -8.96 -11.98
C LYS A 291 -20.53 -9.41 -10.52
N VAL A 292 -20.45 -8.46 -9.60
CA VAL A 292 -20.64 -8.69 -8.16
C VAL A 292 -22.02 -8.18 -7.73
N LYS A 293 -22.64 -8.82 -6.74
CA LYS A 293 -23.95 -8.40 -6.24
C LYS A 293 -23.78 -7.40 -5.10
N ASP A 294 -24.66 -6.41 -5.03
CA ASP A 294 -24.65 -5.41 -3.96
C ASP A 294 -24.75 -6.05 -2.57
N ASP A 295 -25.61 -7.06 -2.43
CA ASP A 295 -25.83 -7.78 -1.17
C ASP A 295 -24.58 -8.51 -0.65
N ASP A 296 -23.61 -8.82 -1.52
CA ASP A 296 -22.34 -9.44 -1.10
C ASP A 296 -21.51 -8.49 -0.22
N PHE A 297 -21.80 -7.18 -0.23
CA PHE A 297 -21.11 -6.13 0.52
C PHE A 297 -21.94 -5.57 1.68
N SER A 298 -23.04 -6.23 2.05
CA SER A 298 -23.87 -5.78 3.17
C SER A 298 -23.14 -5.88 4.51
N LEU A 299 -23.20 -4.80 5.31
CA LEU A 299 -22.78 -4.82 6.72
C LEU A 299 -23.89 -5.35 7.65
N THR A 300 -25.00 -5.83 7.10
CA THR A 300 -26.04 -6.52 7.86
C THR A 300 -25.67 -8.00 8.03
N PRO A 301 -25.58 -8.52 9.26
CA PRO A 301 -25.32 -9.93 9.50
C PRO A 301 -26.34 -10.84 8.78
N PRO A 302 -25.92 -11.94 8.16
CA PRO A 302 -26.85 -12.93 7.62
C PRO A 302 -27.75 -13.52 8.71
N ALA A 303 -28.95 -13.97 8.31
CA ALA A 303 -29.87 -14.61 9.25
C ALA A 303 -29.22 -15.82 9.94
N GLY A 304 -29.47 -15.95 11.25
CA GLY A 304 -28.93 -17.04 12.08
C GLY A 304 -27.53 -16.81 12.64
N PHE A 305 -26.90 -15.66 12.39
CA PHE A 305 -25.62 -15.30 13.03
C PHE A 305 -25.83 -14.62 14.38
N ALA A 306 -25.07 -15.03 15.39
CA ALA A 306 -24.95 -14.31 16.66
C ALA A 306 -24.17 -13.01 16.42
N PHE A 307 -24.83 -11.86 16.57
CA PHE A 307 -24.28 -10.56 16.24
C PHE A 307 -23.74 -9.79 17.45
N LYS A 308 -22.57 -9.18 17.28
CA LYS A 308 -21.99 -8.22 18.22
C LYS A 308 -21.47 -7.00 17.47
N ALA A 309 -21.89 -5.80 17.89
CA ALA A 309 -21.28 -4.56 17.45
C ALA A 309 -20.23 -4.11 18.46
N ILE A 310 -19.01 -3.85 18.01
CA ILE A 310 -17.95 -3.22 18.81
C ILE A 310 -17.97 -1.73 18.46
N ALA A 311 -18.02 -0.89 19.50
CA ALA A 311 -17.93 0.56 19.31
C ALA A 311 -16.57 0.92 18.70
N LYS A 312 -16.55 1.94 17.83
CA LYS A 312 -15.28 2.47 17.32
C LYS A 312 -14.44 2.95 18.52
N PRO A 313 -13.21 2.47 18.71
CA PRO A 313 -12.32 3.01 19.73
C PRO A 313 -12.05 4.49 19.39
N THR A 314 -12.28 5.36 20.37
CA THR A 314 -11.99 6.79 20.27
C THR A 314 -10.79 7.13 21.15
N ILE A 315 -10.13 8.25 20.87
CA ILE A 315 -9.09 8.81 21.75
C ILE A 315 -9.68 10.04 22.42
N THR A 316 -9.64 10.08 23.75
CA THR A 316 -10.08 11.25 24.52
C THR A 316 -9.03 12.37 24.46
N GLU A 317 -9.44 13.60 24.81
CA GLU A 317 -8.50 14.73 24.90
C GLU A 317 -7.37 14.43 25.90
N ALA A 318 -7.70 13.87 27.07
CA ALA A 318 -6.72 13.52 28.09
C ALA A 318 -5.71 12.47 27.59
N GLU A 319 -6.16 11.48 26.81
CA GLU A 319 -5.28 10.47 26.22
C GLU A 319 -4.37 11.03 25.14
N MET A 320 -4.88 11.93 24.29
CA MET A 320 -4.07 12.66 23.31
C MET A 320 -2.97 13.47 24.01
N VAL A 321 -3.32 14.20 25.07
CA VAL A 321 -2.39 15.01 25.87
C VAL A 321 -1.34 14.13 26.55
N ALA A 322 -1.77 13.03 27.18
CA ALA A 322 -0.87 12.07 27.81
C ALA A 322 0.12 11.47 26.81
N PHE A 323 -0.36 11.10 25.61
CA PHE A 323 0.49 10.58 24.54
C PHE A 323 1.53 11.61 24.06
N LEU A 324 1.11 12.86 23.77
CA LEU A 324 2.03 13.92 23.37
C LEU A 324 3.05 14.25 24.46
N GLY A 325 2.63 14.27 25.73
CA GLY A 325 3.52 14.47 26.87
C GLY A 325 4.55 13.35 27.03
N ALA A 326 4.12 12.09 26.94
CA ALA A 326 5.01 10.93 27.00
C ALA A 326 6.01 10.92 25.83
N ALA A 327 5.55 11.25 24.62
CA ALA A 327 6.40 11.38 23.44
C ALA A 327 7.42 12.50 23.60
N ALA A 328 7.03 13.66 24.13
CA ALA A 328 7.96 14.77 24.38
C ALA A 328 9.04 14.39 25.40
N ARG A 329 8.69 13.73 26.51
CA ARG A 329 9.65 13.21 27.50
C ARG A 329 10.59 12.17 26.90
N PHE A 330 10.07 11.28 26.08
CA PHE A 330 10.88 10.30 25.34
C PHE A 330 11.89 10.98 24.39
N ASN A 331 11.57 12.17 23.89
CA ASN A 331 12.43 13.01 23.05
C ASN A 331 13.26 14.04 23.86
N GLY A 332 13.47 13.81 25.16
CA GLY A 332 14.26 14.72 25.99
C GLY A 332 13.52 16.01 26.33
N ASP A 333 12.29 15.85 26.82
CA ASP A 333 11.36 16.93 27.20
C ASP A 333 11.07 17.93 26.08
N THR A 334 11.19 17.51 24.82
CA THR A 334 10.98 18.35 23.64
C THR A 334 9.86 17.77 22.79
N PHE A 335 8.85 18.59 22.50
CA PHE A 335 7.74 18.20 21.63
C PHE A 335 8.24 17.96 20.19
N PRO A 336 7.71 16.92 19.52
CA PRO A 336 8.19 16.49 18.20
C PRO A 336 7.88 17.51 17.10
N ASP A 337 8.54 17.41 15.96
CA ASP A 337 8.25 18.28 14.80
C ASP A 337 6.84 18.05 14.24
N SER A 338 6.32 16.83 14.37
CA SER A 338 4.98 16.45 13.93
C SER A 338 4.24 15.70 15.04
N PRO A 339 2.95 15.99 15.27
CA PRO A 339 2.14 15.26 16.24
C PRO A 339 1.76 13.85 15.75
N TYR A 340 1.94 13.60 14.45
CA TYR A 340 1.61 12.33 13.80
C TYR A 340 2.82 11.38 13.73
N ALA A 341 4.03 11.92 13.81
CA ALA A 341 5.29 11.20 13.95
C ALA A 341 5.95 11.63 15.27
N ALA A 342 5.28 11.29 16.39
CA ALA A 342 5.56 11.90 17.68
C ALA A 342 6.90 11.46 18.31
N PHE A 343 7.52 10.40 17.81
CA PHE A 343 8.79 9.87 18.30
C PHE A 343 9.57 9.20 17.16
N ASP A 344 10.89 9.07 17.35
CA ASP A 344 11.73 8.28 16.47
C ASP A 344 11.40 6.79 16.59
N GLN A 345 10.96 6.18 15.48
CA GLN A 345 10.50 4.79 15.47
C GLN A 345 11.62 3.79 15.77
N ALA A 346 12.85 4.05 15.30
CA ALA A 346 13.99 3.16 15.53
C ALA A 346 14.37 3.14 17.02
N LYS A 347 14.40 4.33 17.65
CA LYS A 347 14.61 4.50 19.09
C LYS A 347 13.50 3.83 19.90
N PHE A 348 12.23 3.98 19.49
CA PHE A 348 11.11 3.33 20.15
C PHE A 348 11.21 1.81 20.07
N ASN A 349 11.48 1.26 18.88
CA ASN A 349 11.67 -0.18 18.68
C ASN A 349 12.82 -0.72 19.55
N ALA A 350 13.97 -0.02 19.58
CA ALA A 350 15.09 -0.40 20.43
C ALA A 350 14.72 -0.40 21.92
N ALA A 351 13.92 0.57 22.38
CA ALA A 351 13.42 0.63 23.76
C ALA A 351 12.44 -0.51 24.08
N SER A 352 11.53 -0.84 23.15
CA SER A 352 10.56 -1.93 23.30
C SER A 352 11.22 -3.30 23.42
N MET A 353 12.38 -3.50 22.80
CA MET A 353 13.15 -4.75 22.90
C MET A 353 13.96 -4.88 24.20
N LYS A 354 14.11 -3.82 25.00
CA LYS A 354 14.79 -3.89 26.30
C LYS A 354 13.96 -4.69 27.32
N PRO A 355 14.61 -5.41 28.26
CA PRO A 355 13.95 -5.88 29.48
C PRO A 355 13.29 -4.71 30.21
N ASP A 356 12.12 -4.93 30.83
CA ASP A 356 11.32 -3.84 31.42
C ASP A 356 12.08 -3.04 32.51
N GLU A 357 12.88 -3.74 33.31
CA GLU A 357 13.76 -3.18 34.35
C GLU A 357 14.84 -2.24 33.78
N SER A 358 15.24 -2.44 32.53
CA SER A 358 16.28 -1.65 31.85
C SER A 358 15.73 -0.44 31.10
N ARG A 359 14.39 -0.28 31.07
CA ARG A 359 13.75 0.86 30.42
C ARG A 359 13.79 2.09 31.32
N THR A 360 14.04 3.26 30.74
CA THR A 360 13.89 4.54 31.43
C THR A 360 12.40 4.80 31.76
N PRO A 361 12.09 5.69 32.72
CA PRO A 361 10.70 6.05 33.01
C PRO A 361 9.91 6.53 31.78
N ALA A 362 10.53 7.35 30.92
CA ALA A 362 9.89 7.86 29.70
C ALA A 362 9.64 6.75 28.67
N GLU A 363 10.57 5.80 28.52
CA GLU A 363 10.39 4.62 27.67
C GLU A 363 9.19 3.79 28.15
N ARG A 364 9.12 3.47 29.45
CA ARG A 364 7.98 2.71 30.02
C ARG A 364 6.65 3.40 29.83
N GLU A 365 6.58 4.71 30.04
CA GLU A 365 5.34 5.48 29.90
C GLU A 365 4.82 5.46 28.46
N LEU A 366 5.67 5.77 27.49
CA LEU A 366 5.29 5.81 26.08
C LEU A 366 4.90 4.42 25.56
N ILE A 367 5.68 3.38 25.88
CA ILE A 367 5.38 1.99 25.49
C ILE A 367 4.04 1.54 26.09
N LYS A 368 3.81 1.80 27.38
CA LYS A 368 2.54 1.45 28.05
C LYS A 368 1.34 2.10 27.37
N LEU A 369 1.42 3.39 27.02
CA LEU A 369 0.35 4.08 26.30
C LEU A 369 0.15 3.51 24.90
N HIS A 370 1.24 3.27 24.16
CA HIS A 370 1.19 2.67 22.84
C HIS A 370 0.52 1.30 22.86
N ASP A 371 0.94 0.41 23.76
CA ASP A 371 0.37 -0.93 23.92
C ASP A 371 -1.11 -0.88 24.34
N ALA A 372 -1.49 0.06 25.22
CA ALA A 372 -2.88 0.27 25.60
C ALA A 372 -3.76 0.71 24.43
N PHE A 373 -3.24 1.52 23.50
CA PHE A 373 -3.94 1.91 22.29
C PHE A 373 -4.04 0.76 21.29
N LEU A 374 -2.97 -0.01 21.09
CA LEU A 374 -2.99 -1.21 20.23
C LEU A 374 -3.96 -2.28 20.75
N ALA A 375 -4.02 -2.49 22.07
CA ALA A 375 -4.97 -3.42 22.70
C ALA A 375 -6.43 -3.00 22.48
N ARG A 376 -6.68 -1.72 22.18
CA ARG A 376 -8.00 -1.17 21.81
C ARG A 376 -8.20 -1.08 20.30
N GLU A 377 -7.35 -1.71 19.50
CA GLU A 377 -7.36 -1.67 18.03
C GLU A 377 -7.17 -0.26 17.44
N VAL A 378 -6.43 0.63 18.13
CA VAL A 378 -6.03 1.94 17.58
C VAL A 378 -4.64 1.83 16.94
N TYR A 379 -4.61 1.54 15.64
CA TYR A 379 -3.37 1.27 14.86
C TYR A 379 -2.76 2.51 14.17
N ARG A 380 -3.17 3.71 14.55
CA ARG A 380 -2.67 4.97 14.00
C ARG A 380 -2.30 5.95 15.10
N SER A 381 -1.70 7.09 14.75
CA SER A 381 -1.38 8.15 15.72
C SER A 381 -2.63 8.47 16.58
N PRO A 382 -2.53 8.41 17.92
CA PRO A 382 -3.62 8.80 18.81
C PRO A 382 -4.08 10.24 18.59
N VAL A 383 -3.17 11.13 18.19
CA VAL A 383 -3.50 12.52 17.86
C VAL A 383 -4.36 12.58 16.60
N LEU A 384 -3.98 11.85 15.54
CA LEU A 384 -4.79 11.80 14.32
C LEU A 384 -6.20 11.24 14.59
N GLN A 385 -6.29 10.17 15.38
CA GLN A 385 -7.57 9.58 15.78
C GLN A 385 -8.43 10.58 16.57
N PHE A 386 -7.85 11.27 17.55
CA PHE A 386 -8.54 12.32 18.31
C PHE A 386 -9.09 13.42 17.39
N VAL A 387 -8.25 13.95 16.50
CA VAL A 387 -8.63 15.04 15.59
C VAL A 387 -9.80 14.63 14.71
N GLU A 388 -9.77 13.42 14.16
CA GLU A 388 -10.86 12.92 13.31
C GLU A 388 -12.14 12.58 14.06
N ASP A 389 -12.08 12.30 15.36
CA ASP A 389 -13.26 11.93 16.14
C ASP A 389 -13.90 13.15 16.83
N HIS A 390 -13.08 14.08 17.30
CA HIS A 390 -13.49 15.11 18.27
C HIS A 390 -13.26 16.55 17.83
N ALA A 391 -12.44 16.81 16.79
CA ALA A 391 -12.21 18.17 16.31
C ALA A 391 -13.06 18.49 15.05
N GLU A 392 -13.44 19.76 14.91
CA GLU A 392 -14.01 20.28 13.67
C GLU A 392 -13.01 20.06 12.53
N PRO A 393 -13.46 19.64 11.32
CA PRO A 393 -12.58 19.43 10.18
C PRO A 393 -11.66 20.63 9.95
N ARG A 394 -10.37 20.38 9.79
CA ARG A 394 -9.34 21.41 9.56
C ARG A 394 -9.20 22.44 10.69
N SER A 395 -9.75 22.23 11.88
CA SER A 395 -9.56 23.14 13.01
C SER A 395 -8.29 22.87 13.82
N PHE A 396 -7.78 21.64 13.81
CA PHE A 396 -6.57 21.28 14.54
C PHE A 396 -5.33 21.91 13.91
N ARG A 397 -4.48 22.50 14.75
CA ARG A 397 -3.19 23.09 14.39
C ARG A 397 -2.17 22.67 15.43
N TYR A 398 -0.99 22.30 14.96
CA TYR A 398 0.14 21.94 15.79
C TYR A 398 1.29 22.93 15.56
N VAL A 399 1.81 23.50 16.64
CA VAL A 399 2.93 24.45 16.66
C VAL A 399 3.96 24.08 17.74
N GLY A 400 3.87 22.84 18.23
CA GLY A 400 4.66 22.32 19.33
C GLY A 400 6.11 22.01 18.97
N ALA A 401 6.48 21.98 17.69
CA ALA A 401 7.83 21.65 17.25
C ALA A 401 8.91 22.42 18.04
N GLY A 402 9.77 21.68 18.75
CA GLY A 402 10.84 22.25 19.56
C GLY A 402 10.44 22.91 20.88
N ALA A 403 9.14 23.01 21.20
CA ALA A 403 8.68 23.46 22.51
C ALA A 403 9.13 22.46 23.60
N LYS A 404 9.33 22.95 24.82
CA LYS A 404 9.73 22.10 25.95
C LYS A 404 8.58 21.82 26.91
N VAL A 405 8.57 20.63 27.50
CA VAL A 405 7.65 20.29 28.58
C VAL A 405 7.85 21.25 29.76
N GLY A 406 6.76 21.78 30.31
CA GLY A 406 6.75 22.75 31.40
C GLY A 406 6.67 24.23 30.99
N GLN A 407 6.72 24.54 29.68
CA GLN A 407 6.52 25.91 29.20
C GLN A 407 5.02 26.29 29.22
N ALA A 408 4.52 26.74 30.38
CA ALA A 408 3.10 27.01 30.62
C ALA A 408 2.47 28.04 29.68
N ASP A 409 3.24 29.00 29.17
CA ASP A 409 2.77 30.04 28.25
C ASP A 409 2.94 29.68 26.77
N ARG A 410 3.53 28.52 26.47
CA ARG A 410 3.78 28.07 25.09
C ARG A 410 2.64 27.18 24.61
N ILE A 411 1.84 27.66 23.66
CA ILE A 411 0.88 26.82 22.95
C ILE A 411 1.64 25.77 22.13
N VAL A 412 1.21 24.51 22.24
CA VAL A 412 1.72 23.33 21.51
C VAL A 412 0.75 22.95 20.39
N ALA A 413 -0.54 22.97 20.67
CA ALA A 413 -1.58 22.71 19.67
C ALA A 413 -2.87 23.44 20.04
N TRP A 414 -3.75 23.67 19.07
CA TRP A 414 -5.11 24.10 19.33
C TRP A 414 -6.09 23.48 18.34
N PHE A 415 -7.37 23.43 18.73
CA PHE A 415 -8.45 22.90 17.91
C PHE A 415 -9.81 23.45 18.35
N SER A 416 -10.83 23.25 17.52
CA SER A 416 -12.22 23.52 17.89
C SER A 416 -12.91 22.18 18.11
N PRO A 417 -13.38 21.85 19.33
CA PRO A 417 -14.17 20.65 19.54
C PRO A 417 -15.43 20.64 18.67
N ARG A 418 -15.82 19.47 18.17
CA ARG A 418 -17.00 19.32 17.32
C ARG A 418 -18.27 19.86 17.97
N GLY A 419 -19.06 20.60 17.21
CA GLY A 419 -20.31 21.20 17.66
C GLY A 419 -20.12 22.36 18.64
N THR A 420 -18.92 22.91 18.75
CA THR A 420 -18.62 24.04 19.64
C THR A 420 -18.01 25.21 18.86
N THR A 421 -18.21 26.44 19.34
CA THR A 421 -17.59 27.64 18.79
C THR A 421 -16.33 28.07 19.55
N ARG A 422 -16.01 27.39 20.64
CA ARG A 422 -14.84 27.70 21.48
C ARG A 422 -13.60 27.00 20.96
N HIS A 423 -12.46 27.66 21.09
CA HIS A 423 -11.17 27.04 20.83
C HIS A 423 -10.59 26.48 22.12
N ARG A 424 -9.91 25.34 22.01
CA ARG A 424 -9.10 24.75 23.08
C ARG A 424 -7.64 24.73 22.67
N ALA A 425 -6.76 25.14 23.56
CA ALA A 425 -5.32 25.11 23.36
C ALA A 425 -4.64 24.20 24.39
N LEU A 426 -3.75 23.34 23.90
CA LEU A 426 -2.79 22.55 24.68
C LEU A 426 -1.51 23.37 24.83
N PHE A 427 -1.04 23.54 26.07
CA PHE A 427 0.17 24.27 26.41
C PHE A 427 1.35 23.32 26.71
N GLY A 428 2.56 23.86 26.75
CA GLY A 428 3.80 23.12 27.00
C GLY A 428 3.86 22.49 28.39
N ASP A 429 3.09 23.00 29.36
CA ASP A 429 2.87 22.38 30.68
C ASP A 429 1.86 21.22 30.67
N LEU A 430 1.38 20.83 29.48
CA LEU A 430 0.34 19.81 29.25
C LEU A 430 -1.06 20.19 29.75
N SER A 431 -1.28 21.45 30.15
CA SER A 431 -2.62 21.94 30.45
C SER A 431 -3.41 22.20 29.17
N VAL A 432 -4.72 21.96 29.21
CA VAL A 432 -5.66 22.33 28.14
C VAL A 432 -6.62 23.37 28.66
N ARG A 433 -6.78 24.48 27.94
CA ARG A 433 -7.64 25.60 28.35
C ARG A 433 -8.49 26.06 27.19
N ASP A 434 -9.69 26.58 27.49
CA ASP A 434 -10.46 27.38 26.54
C ASP A 434 -9.67 28.66 26.24
N VAL A 435 -9.59 29.06 24.98
CA VAL A 435 -8.92 30.28 24.53
C VAL A 435 -9.80 31.05 23.55
N GLU A 436 -9.70 32.37 23.55
CA GLU A 436 -10.36 33.18 22.53
C GLU A 436 -9.57 33.10 21.23
N LYS A 437 -10.25 33.31 20.09
CA LYS A 437 -9.58 33.30 18.78
C LYS A 437 -8.43 34.32 18.69
N SER A 438 -8.55 35.44 19.41
CA SER A 438 -7.53 36.49 19.49
C SER A 438 -6.25 36.06 20.23
N ASP A 439 -6.31 35.01 21.04
CA ASP A 439 -5.16 34.52 21.83
C ASP A 439 -4.30 33.52 21.04
N LEU A 440 -4.75 33.10 19.85
CA LEU A 440 -4.05 32.12 19.03
C LEU A 440 -2.89 32.78 18.25
N PRO A 441 -1.73 32.10 18.13
CA PRO A 441 -0.50 32.71 17.59
C PRO A 441 -0.54 32.95 16.07
N MET A 442 -1.62 32.57 15.39
CA MET A 442 -1.80 32.78 13.96
C MET A 442 -3.24 33.21 13.68
N GLU A 443 -3.42 34.19 12.81
CA GLU A 443 -4.72 34.37 12.18
C GLU A 443 -5.05 33.10 11.38
N LEU A 444 -6.20 32.50 11.68
CA LEU A 444 -6.72 31.36 10.93
C LEU A 444 -7.09 31.83 9.51
N ASP A 445 -6.10 31.93 8.62
CA ASP A 445 -6.35 32.19 7.21
C ASP A 445 -7.19 31.03 6.66
N ALA A 446 -8.46 31.32 6.39
CA ALA A 446 -9.44 30.37 5.88
C ALA A 446 -9.11 29.85 4.46
N THR A 447 -8.03 30.35 3.84
CA THR A 447 -7.67 30.13 2.44
C THR A 447 -6.45 29.24 2.23
N ALA A 448 -5.71 28.87 3.29
CA ALA A 448 -4.62 27.90 3.18
C ALA A 448 -5.21 26.49 2.89
N THR A 449 -5.33 26.19 1.61
CA THR A 449 -5.64 24.84 1.11
C THR A 449 -4.36 24.00 1.27
N PRO A 450 -4.45 22.77 1.80
CA PRO A 450 -3.27 21.93 2.11
C PRO A 450 -2.42 21.58 0.89
#